data_AF-A0A7S1U8L6-F1
#
_entry.id   AF-A0A7S1U8L6-F1
#
_cell.length_a   1.000
_cell.length_b   1.000
_cell.length_c   1.000
_cell.angle_alpha   90.00
_cell.angle_beta   90.00
_cell.angle_gamma   90.00
#
_symmetry.space_group_name_H-M   'P 1'
#
loop_
_entity.id
_entity.type
_entity.pdbx_description
1 polymer ?
#
loop_
_entity_poly.entity_id
_entity_poly.type
_entity_poly.pdbx_seq_one_letter_code
_entity_poly.pdbx_strand_id
1 'polypeptide(L)'
;RAQRFGGPGGFFFPLGWRGFFFFFFFFFLLGTPPRPRRRAQRTTAGTMAAQPDIGRLWERLDAEEKQLLLEKRRLQEIWLKITDMHKENEEARDALEKEANMTFVAGDTRIMLNVGGQLFETTAETLCQDKYSLLAALCLRRPAPPVRHRELPEGRGRAFFIDRDWWVFNPILHFLRTGVLPSDVQLLEEMYAEASFYRLHSLRVAIENRAKDAAGGGGGGAAAA
;
A
#
# COMPACT_ATOMS: atom_id res chain seq x y z
N ARG A 1 -25.55 0.87 0.17
CA ARG A 1 -24.37 0.50 -0.66
C ARG A 1 -23.19 1.31 -0.09
N ALA A 2 -22.48 0.90 0.96
CA ALA A 2 -21.63 -0.27 1.12
C ALA A 2 -20.56 -0.37 0.02
N GLN A 3 -19.36 0.12 0.31
CA GLN A 3 -18.06 -0.52 0.09
C GLN A 3 -17.02 0.25 0.93
N ARG A 4 -16.60 -0.31 2.07
CA ARG A 4 -15.53 -1.32 2.25
C ARG A 4 -14.14 -0.69 2.26
N PHE A 5 -13.74 -0.21 3.43
CA PHE A 5 -12.34 -0.21 3.86
C PHE A 5 -12.06 -1.57 4.51
N GLY A 6 -11.23 -2.38 3.87
CA GLY A 6 -10.69 -3.61 4.44
C GLY A 6 -9.46 -3.28 5.28
N GLY A 7 -9.63 -3.24 6.60
CA GLY A 7 -8.51 -3.31 7.54
C GLY A 7 -8.00 -4.75 7.67
N PRO A 8 -6.73 -4.97 8.06
CA PRO A 8 -6.23 -6.31 8.31
C PRO A 8 -6.84 -6.87 9.61
N GLY A 9 -7.78 -7.80 9.43
CA GLY A 9 -8.00 -8.97 10.27
C GLY A 9 -7.94 -8.78 11.78
N GLY A 10 -8.93 -8.07 12.35
CA GLY A 10 -9.29 -8.29 13.75
C GLY A 10 -9.83 -9.71 13.92
N PHE A 11 -9.06 -10.58 14.57
CA PHE A 11 -9.51 -11.92 14.92
C PHE A 11 -10.68 -11.82 15.92
N PHE A 12 -11.87 -12.13 15.44
CA PHE A 12 -13.08 -12.26 16.23
C PHE A 12 -13.07 -13.65 16.90
N PHE A 13 -12.75 -13.72 18.19
CA PHE A 13 -12.81 -14.97 18.95
C PHE A 13 -14.13 -15.07 19.74
N PRO A 14 -14.84 -16.20 19.69
CA PRO A 14 -16.05 -16.41 20.49
C PRO A 14 -15.70 -16.42 22.00
N LEU A 15 -16.62 -15.91 22.83
CA LEU A 15 -16.44 -15.64 24.27
C LEU A 15 -16.10 -16.85 25.16
N GLY A 16 -15.90 -18.05 24.60
CA GLY A 16 -15.45 -19.23 25.35
C GLY A 16 -13.93 -19.40 25.46
N TRP A 17 -13.11 -18.59 24.77
CA TRP A 17 -11.67 -18.82 24.63
C TRP A 17 -10.77 -17.76 25.32
N ARG A 18 -11.34 -16.88 26.14
CA ARG A 18 -10.56 -15.86 26.87
C ARG A 18 -9.65 -16.44 27.97
N GLY A 19 -9.91 -17.68 28.42
CA GLY A 19 -9.08 -18.37 29.41
C GLY A 19 -7.83 -19.06 28.84
N PHE A 20 -7.85 -19.48 27.57
CA PHE A 20 -6.78 -20.30 26.99
C PHE A 20 -5.59 -19.46 26.50
N PHE A 21 -5.84 -18.24 26.02
CA PHE A 21 -4.80 -17.30 25.59
C PHE A 21 -4.10 -16.57 26.75
N PHE A 22 -4.80 -16.38 27.87
CA PHE A 22 -4.20 -15.76 29.06
C PHE A 22 -3.17 -16.69 29.73
N PHE A 23 -3.35 -18.01 29.60
CA PHE A 23 -2.44 -19.00 30.18
C PHE A 23 -1.09 -19.07 29.44
N PHE A 24 -1.09 -18.81 28.13
CA PHE A 24 0.13 -18.84 27.31
C PHE A 24 0.95 -17.54 27.41
N PHE A 25 0.27 -16.39 27.59
CA PHE A 25 0.95 -15.09 27.69
C PHE A 25 1.54 -14.84 29.10
N PHE A 26 0.93 -15.39 30.15
CA PHE A 26 1.37 -15.15 31.52
C PHE A 26 2.68 -15.89 31.89
N PHE A 27 2.97 -17.03 31.25
CA PHE A 27 4.24 -17.75 31.44
C PHE A 27 5.42 -17.20 30.63
N PHE A 28 5.16 -16.29 29.68
CA PHE A 28 6.20 -15.59 28.93
C PHE A 28 6.83 -14.43 29.73
N LEU A 29 6.21 -14.02 30.84
CA LEU A 29 6.63 -12.86 31.64
C LEU A 29 6.98 -13.16 33.11
N LEU A 30 6.59 -14.30 33.69
CA LEU A 30 7.04 -14.74 35.01
C LEU A 30 7.59 -16.16 34.93
N GLY A 31 8.80 -16.35 35.47
CA GLY A 31 9.65 -17.53 35.35
C GLY A 31 8.98 -18.91 35.51
N THR A 32 9.70 -19.91 35.00
CA THR A 32 9.39 -21.35 35.03
C THR A 32 8.84 -21.86 36.37
N PRO A 33 7.89 -22.82 36.36
CA PRO A 33 7.25 -23.31 37.58
C PRO A 33 8.24 -24.03 38.51
N PRO A 34 7.95 -24.10 39.84
CA PRO A 34 8.87 -24.68 40.81
C PRO A 34 9.03 -26.20 40.64
N ARG A 35 10.28 -26.65 40.85
CA ARG A 35 10.74 -28.06 40.76
C ARG A 35 9.92 -29.01 41.65
N PRO A 36 9.58 -30.23 41.20
CA PRO A 36 9.02 -31.24 42.09
C PRO A 36 10.08 -31.81 43.04
N ARG A 37 9.69 -31.99 44.32
CA ARG A 37 10.53 -32.59 45.37
C ARG A 37 10.88 -34.04 45.03
N ARG A 38 12.14 -34.42 45.28
CA ARG A 38 12.62 -35.81 45.26
C ARG A 38 11.68 -36.70 46.07
N ARG A 39 10.99 -37.62 45.40
CA ARG A 39 10.34 -38.76 46.05
C ARG A 39 11.16 -40.00 45.70
N ALA A 40 11.84 -40.55 46.70
CA ALA A 40 12.53 -41.82 46.56
C ALA A 40 11.50 -42.92 46.27
N GLN A 41 11.69 -43.66 45.18
CA GLN A 41 10.99 -44.92 44.97
C GLN A 41 12.00 -46.01 44.64
N ARG A 42 11.90 -47.12 45.38
CA ARG A 42 12.66 -48.35 45.23
C ARG A 42 12.00 -49.26 44.19
N THR A 43 12.85 -49.83 43.33
CA THR A 43 12.86 -51.18 42.69
C THR A 43 11.59 -51.67 41.96
N THR A 44 11.68 -52.21 40.74
CA THR A 44 12.11 -53.60 40.46
C THR A 44 12.42 -53.82 38.96
N ALA A 45 13.14 -54.93 38.68
CA ALA A 45 13.84 -55.26 37.43
C ALA A 45 12.96 -55.69 36.24
N GLY A 46 13.44 -55.42 35.02
CA GLY A 46 12.95 -56.06 33.79
C GLY A 46 13.32 -55.31 32.50
N THR A 47 14.16 -55.92 31.67
CA THR A 47 14.52 -55.55 30.28
C THR A 47 15.33 -54.27 30.09
N MET A 48 16.66 -54.42 30.00
CA MET A 48 17.64 -53.35 29.69
C MET A 48 17.50 -52.87 28.23
N ALA A 49 16.43 -52.12 27.93
CA ALA A 49 16.63 -50.99 27.04
C ALA A 49 17.49 -50.01 27.84
N ALA A 50 18.67 -49.63 27.32
CA ALA A 50 19.54 -48.65 27.97
C ALA A 50 18.69 -47.42 28.32
N GLN A 51 18.33 -47.29 29.59
CA GLN A 51 17.47 -46.20 30.05
C GLN A 51 18.20 -44.91 29.69
N PRO A 52 17.57 -44.01 28.92
CA PRO A 52 18.21 -42.76 28.57
C PRO A 52 18.57 -42.07 29.88
N ASP A 53 19.86 -41.74 30.03
CA ASP A 53 20.39 -41.08 31.21
C ASP A 53 19.67 -39.74 31.36
N ILE A 54 18.69 -39.71 32.27
CA ILE A 54 17.77 -38.60 32.46
C ILE A 54 18.57 -37.32 32.69
N GLY A 55 19.69 -37.39 33.43
CA GLY A 55 20.58 -36.26 33.66
C GLY A 55 21.13 -35.65 32.35
N ARG A 56 21.58 -36.49 31.42
CA ARG A 56 22.11 -36.04 30.11
C ARG A 56 21.03 -35.41 29.23
N LEU A 57 19.79 -35.89 29.33
CA LEU A 57 18.67 -35.29 28.60
C LEU A 57 18.36 -33.88 29.13
N TRP A 58 18.37 -33.68 30.45
CA TRP A 58 18.19 -32.35 31.04
C TRP A 58 19.33 -31.40 30.68
N GLU A 59 20.58 -31.84 30.70
CA GLU A 59 21.72 -31.00 30.31
C GLU A 59 21.63 -30.52 28.86
N ARG A 60 21.17 -31.38 27.94
CA ARG A 60 20.94 -30.99 26.55
C ARG A 60 19.79 -29.99 26.43
N LEU A 61 18.70 -30.22 27.15
CA LEU A 61 17.52 -29.36 27.12
C LEU A 61 17.85 -27.96 27.70
N ASP A 62 18.61 -27.89 28.79
CA ASP A 62 19.13 -26.64 29.36
C ASP A 62 20.09 -25.91 28.38
N ALA A 63 20.87 -26.66 27.59
CA ALA A 63 21.77 -26.08 26.59
C ALA A 63 21.01 -25.51 25.38
N GLU A 64 19.99 -26.22 24.89
CA GLU A 64 19.09 -25.76 23.82
C GLU A 64 18.29 -24.54 24.26
N GLU A 65 17.77 -24.51 25.49
CA GLU A 65 17.05 -23.35 26.03
C GLU A 65 17.95 -22.11 26.10
N LYS A 66 19.21 -22.27 26.54
CA LYS A 66 20.21 -21.20 26.51
C LYS A 66 20.48 -20.70 25.10
N GLN A 67 20.56 -21.59 24.11
CA GLN A 67 20.72 -21.22 22.71
C GLN A 67 19.53 -20.41 22.20
N LEU A 68 18.30 -20.88 22.46
CA LEU A 68 17.08 -20.18 22.06
C LEU A 68 17.00 -18.78 22.68
N LEU A 69 17.44 -18.60 23.93
CA LEU A 69 17.49 -17.28 24.56
C LEU A 69 18.48 -16.33 23.88
N LEU A 70 19.64 -16.83 23.45
CA LEU A 70 20.61 -16.04 22.69
C LEU A 70 20.05 -15.67 21.31
N GLU A 71 19.45 -16.63 20.61
CA GLU A 71 18.82 -16.38 19.32
C GLU A 71 17.65 -15.39 19.43
N LYS A 72 16.82 -15.52 20.48
CA LYS A 72 15.75 -14.58 20.78
C LYS A 72 16.28 -13.17 20.96
N ARG A 73 17.38 -13.00 21.70
CA ARG A 73 18.04 -11.69 21.88
C ARG A 73 18.53 -11.13 20.55
N ARG A 74 19.17 -11.97 19.72
CA ARG A 74 19.63 -11.59 18.38
C ARG A 74 18.47 -11.18 17.47
N LEU A 75 17.36 -11.92 17.50
CA LEU A 75 16.16 -11.57 16.73
C LEU A 75 15.54 -10.26 17.20
N GLN A 76 15.54 -10.00 18.51
CA GLN A 76 15.09 -8.73 19.07
C GLN A 76 15.97 -7.56 18.59
N GLU A 77 17.30 -7.71 18.58
CA GLU A 77 18.22 -6.71 18.06
C GLU A 77 18.00 -6.44 16.55
N ILE A 78 17.84 -7.50 15.75
CA ILE A 78 17.53 -7.38 14.32
C ILE A 78 16.20 -6.66 14.12
N TRP A 79 15.17 -7.01 14.89
CA TRP A 79 13.86 -6.39 14.80
C TRP A 79 13.91 -4.89 15.12
N LEU A 80 14.60 -4.51 16.20
CA LEU A 80 14.81 -3.10 16.57
C LEU A 80 15.53 -2.33 15.45
N LYS A 81 16.58 -2.94 14.89
CA LYS A 81 17.30 -2.34 13.76
C LYS A 81 16.41 -2.16 12.52
N ILE A 82 15.55 -3.13 12.23
CA ILE A 82 14.59 -3.04 11.13
C ILE A 82 13.58 -1.92 11.40
N THR A 83 13.05 -1.81 12.62
CA THR A 83 12.10 -0.75 12.97
C THR A 83 12.73 0.64 12.89
N ASP A 84 13.97 0.79 13.38
CA ASP A 84 14.71 2.05 13.29
C ASP A 84 14.98 2.41 11.82
N MET A 85 15.40 1.44 11.01
CA MET A 85 15.64 1.66 9.58
C MET A 85 14.35 2.00 8.82
N HIS A 86 13.19 1.42 9.18
CA HIS A 86 11.90 1.82 8.59
C HIS A 86 11.54 3.27 8.95
N LYS A 87 11.78 3.67 10.20
CA LYS A 87 11.56 5.04 10.66
C LYS A 87 12.48 6.02 9.95
N GLU A 88 13.77 5.72 9.86
CA GLU A 88 14.75 6.53 9.11
C GLU A 88 14.35 6.66 7.63
N ASN A 89 13.90 5.57 7.02
CA ASN A 89 13.41 5.59 5.63
C ASN A 89 12.16 6.46 5.47
N GLU A 90 11.23 6.41 6.43
CA GLU A 90 10.02 7.25 6.42
C GLU A 90 10.40 8.73 6.60
N GLU A 91 11.27 9.05 7.55
CA GLU A 91 11.78 10.40 7.76
C GLU A 91 12.57 10.93 6.55
N ALA A 92 13.38 10.09 5.91
CA ALA A 92 14.10 10.44 4.69
C ALA A 92 13.15 10.70 3.51
N ARG A 93 12.06 9.93 3.40
CA ARG A 93 11.01 10.17 2.39
C ARG A 93 10.29 11.49 2.64
N ASP A 94 9.88 11.75 3.88
CA ASP A 94 9.22 12.99 4.26
C ASP A 94 10.14 14.21 4.08
N ALA A 95 11.42 14.08 4.40
CA ALA A 95 12.43 15.10 4.16
C ALA A 95 12.58 15.37 2.66
N LEU A 96 12.69 14.32 1.83
CA LEU A 96 12.75 14.45 0.38
C LEU A 96 11.48 15.10 -0.19
N GLU A 97 10.29 14.75 0.31
CA GLU A 97 9.03 15.38 -0.09
C GLU A 97 8.97 16.87 0.31
N LYS A 98 9.51 17.25 1.47
CA LYS A 98 9.61 18.65 1.90
C LYS A 98 10.66 19.42 1.11
N GLU A 99 11.81 18.80 0.81
CA GLU A 99 12.88 19.37 -0.01
C GLU A 99 12.47 19.50 -1.47
N ALA A 100 11.65 18.59 -1.97
CA ALA A 100 10.93 18.70 -3.22
C ALA A 100 9.87 19.81 -3.09
N ASN A 101 10.33 21.07 -3.05
CA ASN A 101 9.52 22.27 -3.06
C ASN A 101 8.82 22.40 -4.42
N MET A 102 7.80 21.57 -4.62
CA MET A 102 6.96 21.51 -5.80
C MET A 102 6.05 22.72 -5.80
N THR A 103 6.47 23.76 -6.51
CA THR A 103 5.64 24.95 -6.72
C THR A 103 4.96 24.83 -8.05
N PHE A 104 3.63 24.91 -8.07
CA PHE A 104 2.85 24.91 -9.30
C PHE A 104 2.64 26.33 -9.80
N VAL A 105 2.40 26.45 -11.10
CA VAL A 105 1.95 27.69 -11.73
C VAL A 105 0.51 27.99 -11.29
N ALA A 106 0.10 29.26 -11.30
CA ALA A 106 -1.25 29.66 -10.90
C ALA A 106 -2.33 28.95 -11.71
N GLY A 107 -3.43 28.54 -11.07
CA GLY A 107 -4.50 27.70 -11.65
C GLY A 107 -5.06 28.24 -12.96
N ASP A 108 -5.20 29.57 -13.07
CA ASP A 108 -5.77 30.26 -14.24
C ASP A 108 -4.82 30.34 -15.44
N THR A 109 -3.57 29.86 -15.29
CA THR A 109 -2.58 29.96 -16.36
C THR A 109 -2.93 28.99 -17.48
N ARG A 110 -3.02 29.52 -18.70
CA ARG A 110 -3.28 28.75 -19.91
C ARG A 110 -2.05 27.97 -20.33
N ILE A 111 -2.27 26.69 -20.62
CA ILE A 111 -1.25 25.74 -21.05
C ILE A 111 -1.71 25.11 -22.36
N MET A 112 -0.80 25.12 -23.34
CA MET A 112 -1.00 24.50 -24.64
C MET A 112 -0.35 23.11 -24.62
N LEU A 113 -1.07 22.12 -25.14
CA LEU A 113 -0.61 20.74 -25.27
C LEU A 113 -0.72 20.33 -26.73
N ASN A 114 0.33 19.78 -27.30
CA ASN A 114 0.30 19.11 -28.58
C ASN A 114 0.40 17.61 -28.33
N VAL A 115 -0.72 16.89 -28.51
CA VAL A 115 -0.82 15.45 -28.29
C VAL A 115 -0.91 14.78 -29.65
N GLY A 116 0.12 14.04 -30.06
CA GLY A 116 0.11 13.29 -31.34
C GLY A 116 -0.15 14.15 -32.58
N GLY A 117 0.19 15.44 -32.54
CA GLY A 117 -0.06 16.41 -33.62
C GLY A 117 -1.30 17.28 -33.43
N GLN A 118 -2.19 16.95 -32.49
CA GLN A 118 -3.39 17.73 -32.19
C GLN A 118 -3.12 18.73 -31.06
N LEU A 119 -3.49 19.99 -31.29
CA LEU A 119 -3.37 21.06 -30.31
C LEU A 119 -4.60 21.11 -29.38
N PHE A 120 -4.33 21.19 -28.08
CA PHE A 120 -5.28 21.38 -26.99
C PHE A 120 -4.88 22.59 -26.16
N GLU A 121 -5.86 23.36 -25.70
CA GLU A 121 -5.69 24.45 -24.74
C GLU A 121 -6.46 24.12 -23.46
N THR A 122 -5.81 24.29 -22.31
CA THR A 122 -6.44 24.06 -21.00
C THR A 122 -5.78 24.91 -19.91
N THR A 123 -6.35 24.91 -18.71
CA THR A 123 -5.80 25.62 -17.54
C THR A 123 -4.94 24.70 -16.69
N ALA A 124 -3.99 25.29 -15.95
CA ALA A 124 -3.17 24.57 -14.98
C ALA A 124 -4.03 23.90 -13.91
N GLU A 125 -5.14 24.52 -13.49
CA GLU A 125 -6.08 23.93 -12.54
C GLU A 125 -6.61 22.56 -13.00
N THR A 126 -6.98 22.44 -14.28
CA THR A 126 -7.50 21.18 -14.84
C THR A 126 -6.43 20.09 -14.86
N LEU A 127 -5.18 20.44 -15.22
CA LEU A 127 -4.07 19.47 -15.28
C LEU A 127 -3.55 19.09 -13.88
N CYS A 128 -3.71 19.99 -12.90
CA CYS A 128 -3.29 19.80 -11.52
C CYS A 128 -4.33 19.11 -10.62
N GLN A 129 -5.46 18.67 -11.18
CA GLN A 129 -6.44 17.83 -10.47
C GLN A 129 -5.75 16.69 -9.72
N ASP A 130 -4.88 15.94 -10.41
CA ASP A 130 -4.02 14.92 -9.83
C ASP A 130 -2.59 15.46 -9.71
N LYS A 131 -2.20 15.99 -8.55
CA LYS A 131 -0.89 16.65 -8.31
C LYS A 131 0.34 15.78 -8.59
N TYR A 132 0.20 14.46 -8.53
CA TYR A 132 1.26 13.49 -8.77
C TYR A 132 1.22 12.87 -10.18
N SER A 133 0.36 13.38 -11.07
CA SER A 133 0.25 12.93 -12.45
C SER A 133 1.34 13.53 -13.34
N LEU A 134 1.58 12.91 -14.50
CA LEU A 134 2.47 13.48 -15.52
C LEU A 134 1.95 14.82 -16.05
N LEU A 135 0.63 15.00 -16.09
CA LEU A 135 0.01 16.25 -16.53
C LEU A 135 0.27 17.38 -15.55
N ALA A 136 0.16 17.11 -14.24
CA ALA A 136 0.50 18.10 -13.21
C ALA A 136 2.00 18.45 -13.23
N ALA A 137 2.87 17.52 -13.60
CA ALA A 137 4.30 17.79 -13.76
C ALA A 137 4.59 18.86 -14.82
N LEU A 138 3.71 19.05 -15.81
CA LEU A 138 3.83 20.12 -16.82
C LEU A 138 3.55 21.51 -16.22
N CYS A 139 2.74 21.57 -15.16
CA CYS A 139 2.38 22.78 -14.45
C CYS A 139 3.38 23.16 -13.35
N LEU A 140 4.46 22.38 -13.16
CA LEU A 140 5.49 22.70 -12.18
C LEU A 140 6.28 23.95 -12.60
N ARG A 141 6.40 24.88 -11.66
CA ARG A 141 7.29 26.04 -11.72
C ARG A 141 8.66 25.68 -11.16
N ARG A 142 8.71 24.90 -10.07
CA ARG A 142 9.93 24.29 -9.52
C ARG A 142 9.62 22.88 -9.02
N PRO A 143 10.45 21.87 -9.31
CA PRO A 143 11.52 21.89 -10.34
C PRO A 143 10.96 22.22 -11.73
N ALA A 144 11.81 22.63 -12.67
CA ALA A 144 11.37 22.89 -14.03
C ALA A 144 10.71 21.62 -14.64
N PRO A 145 9.67 21.78 -15.47
CA PRO A 145 8.96 20.63 -16.00
C PRO A 145 9.92 19.74 -16.81
N PRO A 146 9.89 18.40 -16.64
CA PRO A 146 10.85 17.49 -17.27
C PRO A 146 10.66 17.34 -18.79
N VAL A 147 9.71 18.07 -19.37
CA VAL A 147 9.31 17.97 -20.78
C VAL A 147 9.78 19.19 -21.55
N ARG A 148 10.25 18.95 -22.78
CA ARG A 148 10.58 20.02 -23.72
C ARG A 148 9.34 20.88 -23.96
N HIS A 149 9.47 22.17 -23.69
CA HIS A 149 8.43 23.14 -23.96
C HIS A 149 8.96 24.21 -24.91
N ARG A 150 8.07 24.72 -25.76
CA ARG A 150 8.31 25.93 -26.54
C ARG A 150 7.55 27.06 -25.87
N GLU A 151 8.24 28.15 -25.56
CA GLU A 151 7.57 29.39 -25.17
C GLU A 151 6.89 29.97 -26.41
N LEU A 152 5.58 30.22 -26.33
CA LEU A 152 4.86 30.81 -27.44
C LEU A 152 5.03 32.34 -27.44
N PRO A 153 5.07 32.96 -28.63
CA PRO A 153 4.98 34.41 -28.75
C PRO A 153 3.70 34.95 -28.10
N GLU A 154 3.73 36.21 -27.68
CA GLU A 154 2.54 36.98 -27.25
C GLU A 154 1.82 36.47 -25.99
N GLY A 155 2.55 36.02 -24.96
CA GLY A 155 1.93 35.71 -23.67
C GLY A 155 0.95 34.54 -23.68
N ARG A 156 0.92 33.73 -24.77
CA ARG A 156 0.05 32.56 -24.93
C ARG A 156 0.54 31.32 -24.14
N GLY A 157 1.45 31.51 -23.19
CA GLY A 157 1.97 30.45 -22.33
C GLY A 157 3.00 29.54 -23.01
N ARG A 158 3.07 28.29 -22.53
CA ARG A 158 4.00 27.26 -22.99
C ARG A 158 3.23 26.17 -23.74
N ALA A 159 3.79 25.70 -24.85
CA ALA A 159 3.32 24.48 -25.51
C ALA A 159 4.22 23.28 -25.16
N PHE A 160 3.60 22.24 -24.63
CA PHE A 160 4.24 20.94 -24.37
C PHE A 160 3.84 19.93 -25.44
N PHE A 161 4.78 19.09 -25.85
CA PHE A 161 4.51 18.00 -26.79
C PHE A 161 4.42 16.66 -26.07
N ILE A 162 3.42 15.86 -26.43
CA ILE A 162 3.15 14.52 -25.91
C ILE A 162 2.96 13.59 -27.10
N ASP A 163 3.81 12.56 -27.18
CA ASP A 163 3.79 11.58 -28.26
C ASP A 163 2.79 10.45 -27.95
N ARG A 164 1.48 10.79 -27.94
CA ARG A 164 0.35 9.89 -27.64
C ARG A 164 -0.86 10.20 -28.51
N ASP A 165 -1.85 9.31 -28.50
CA ASP A 165 -3.06 9.46 -29.31
C ASP A 165 -4.02 10.53 -28.77
N TRP A 166 -4.33 11.50 -29.62
CA TRP A 166 -5.20 12.61 -29.27
C TRP A 166 -6.68 12.22 -29.11
N TRP A 167 -7.11 11.15 -29.80
CA TRP A 167 -8.50 10.68 -29.78
C TRP A 167 -8.92 10.23 -28.38
N VAL A 168 -8.05 9.50 -27.69
CA VAL A 168 -8.26 9.04 -26.30
C VAL A 168 -7.97 10.14 -25.29
N PHE A 169 -7.05 11.07 -25.61
CA PHE A 169 -6.75 12.19 -24.72
C PHE A 169 -7.92 13.17 -24.55
N ASN A 170 -8.71 13.41 -25.59
CA ASN A 170 -9.85 14.32 -25.52
C ASN A 170 -10.89 13.96 -24.42
N PRO A 171 -11.41 12.72 -24.34
CA PRO A 171 -12.31 12.32 -23.25
C PRO A 171 -11.62 12.27 -21.89
N ILE A 172 -10.32 12.03 -21.81
CA ILE A 172 -9.54 12.17 -20.56
C ILE A 172 -9.57 13.62 -20.08
N LEU A 173 -9.30 14.58 -20.97
CA LEU A 173 -9.35 16.00 -20.64
C LEU A 173 -10.76 16.44 -20.24
N HIS A 174 -11.80 15.89 -20.88
CA HIS A 174 -13.19 16.12 -20.49
C HIS A 174 -13.48 15.60 -19.07
N PHE A 175 -12.99 14.40 -18.73
CA PHE A 175 -13.10 13.85 -17.38
C PHE A 175 -12.39 14.75 -16.35
N LEU A 176 -11.19 15.26 -16.64
CA LEU A 176 -10.48 16.16 -15.72
C LEU A 176 -11.24 17.48 -15.45
N ARG A 177 -12.11 17.91 -16.38
CA ARG A 177 -12.93 19.12 -16.23
C ARG A 177 -14.22 18.88 -15.47
N THR A 178 -14.85 17.72 -15.66
CA THR A 178 -16.24 17.48 -15.22
C THR A 178 -16.38 16.35 -14.21
N GLY A 179 -15.39 15.47 -14.11
CA GLY A 179 -15.44 14.21 -13.37
C GLY A 179 -16.32 13.13 -14.01
N VAL A 180 -16.84 13.35 -15.23
CA VAL A 180 -17.79 12.45 -15.88
C VAL A 180 -17.08 11.47 -16.81
N LEU A 181 -17.42 10.19 -16.67
CA LEU A 181 -16.91 9.11 -17.53
C LEU A 181 -17.83 8.87 -18.74
N PRO A 182 -17.28 8.60 -19.93
CA PRO A 182 -18.07 8.22 -21.09
C PRO A 182 -18.79 6.88 -20.88
N SER A 183 -19.85 6.66 -21.66
CA SER A 183 -20.64 5.42 -21.59
C SER A 183 -20.12 4.28 -22.45
N ASP A 184 -19.27 4.59 -23.42
CA ASP A 184 -18.67 3.61 -24.31
C ASP A 184 -17.60 2.78 -23.58
N VAL A 185 -17.76 1.46 -23.61
CA VAL A 185 -16.90 0.50 -22.89
C VAL A 185 -15.53 0.40 -23.55
N GLN A 186 -15.46 0.41 -24.88
CA GLN A 186 -14.17 0.32 -25.60
C GLN A 186 -13.31 1.55 -25.29
N LEU A 187 -13.94 2.73 -25.32
CA LEU A 187 -13.26 3.97 -24.95
C LEU A 187 -12.80 3.97 -23.49
N LEU A 188 -13.56 3.39 -22.56
CA LEU A 188 -13.15 3.28 -21.16
C LEU A 188 -11.91 2.38 -20.97
N GLU A 189 -11.78 1.30 -21.73
CA GLU A 189 -10.59 0.44 -21.70
C GLU A 189 -9.36 1.18 -22.21
N GLU A 190 -9.48 1.89 -23.34
CA GLU A 190 -8.41 2.74 -23.87
C GLU A 190 -8.03 3.85 -22.89
N MET A 191 -9.02 4.51 -22.29
CA MET A 191 -8.80 5.53 -21.25
C MET A 191 -8.11 4.95 -20.02
N TYR A 192 -8.36 3.69 -19.64
CA TYR A 192 -7.68 3.04 -18.52
C TYR A 192 -6.18 2.82 -18.79
N ALA A 193 -5.85 2.41 -20.03
CA ALA A 193 -4.46 2.28 -20.47
C ALA A 193 -3.74 3.63 -20.45
N GLU A 194 -4.35 4.67 -21.01
CA GLU A 194 -3.80 6.03 -20.99
C GLU A 194 -3.73 6.62 -19.57
N ALA A 195 -4.71 6.37 -18.71
CA ALA A 195 -4.68 6.81 -17.32
C ALA A 195 -3.47 6.23 -16.57
N SER A 196 -3.03 5.03 -16.94
CA SER A 196 -1.82 4.42 -16.39
C SER A 196 -0.55 5.11 -16.90
N PHE A 197 -0.52 5.50 -18.18
CA PHE A 197 0.57 6.28 -18.76
C PHE A 197 0.69 7.66 -18.10
N TYR A 198 -0.40 8.44 -18.07
CA TYR A 198 -0.44 9.77 -17.47
C TYR A 198 -0.39 9.76 -15.93
N ARG A 199 -0.47 8.58 -15.31
CA ARG A 199 -0.54 8.39 -13.85
C ARG A 199 -1.71 9.13 -13.20
N LEU A 200 -2.87 9.08 -13.87
CA LEU A 200 -4.13 9.66 -13.39
C LEU A 200 -4.82 8.66 -12.47
N HIS A 201 -4.59 8.80 -11.17
CA HIS A 201 -5.15 7.90 -10.16
C HIS A 201 -6.67 8.08 -10.04
N SER A 202 -7.16 9.32 -10.06
CA SER A 202 -8.59 9.62 -9.96
C SER A 202 -9.39 8.97 -11.08
N LEU A 203 -8.87 9.04 -12.32
CA LEU A 203 -9.48 8.42 -13.48
C LEU A 203 -9.51 6.88 -13.38
N ARG A 204 -8.39 6.26 -12.98
CA ARG A 204 -8.34 4.80 -12.80
C ARG A 204 -9.36 4.30 -11.78
N VAL A 205 -9.41 4.97 -10.62
CA VAL A 205 -10.36 4.62 -9.55
C VAL A 205 -11.81 4.81 -10.03
N ALA A 206 -12.10 5.88 -10.77
CA ALA A 206 -13.43 6.12 -11.31
C ALA A 206 -13.87 5.01 -12.29
N ILE A 207 -12.98 4.58 -13.20
CA ILE A 207 -13.25 3.49 -14.15
C ILE A 207 -13.47 2.16 -13.41
N GLU A 208 -12.61 1.84 -12.44
CA GLU A 208 -12.72 0.61 -11.65
C GLU A 208 -14.03 0.56 -10.84
N ASN A 209 -14.45 1.69 -10.27
CA ASN A 209 -15.72 1.77 -9.54
C ASN A 209 -16.93 1.59 -10.48
N ARG A 210 -16.89 2.19 -11.67
CA ARG A 210 -17.93 1.99 -12.70
C ARG A 210 -18.04 0.52 -13.12
N ALA A 211 -16.90 -0.16 -13.30
CA ALA A 211 -16.87 -1.59 -13.64
C ALA A 211 -17.46 -2.46 -12.51
N LYS A 212 -17.13 -2.17 -11.25
CA LYS A 212 -17.73 -2.85 -10.08
C LYS A 212 -19.23 -2.62 -9.99
N ASP A 213 -19.69 -1.40 -10.30
CA ASP A 213 -21.11 -1.07 -10.25
C ASP A 213 -21.94 -1.77 -11.32
N ALA A 214 -21.37 -1.93 -12.52
CA ALA A 214 -21.95 -2.73 -13.59
C ALA A 214 -22.03 -4.22 -13.23
N ALA A 215 -20.97 -4.78 -12.60
CA ALA A 215 -20.94 -6.17 -12.18
C ALA A 215 -21.86 -6.49 -10.98
N GLY A 216 -22.09 -5.52 -10.08
CA GLY A 216 -22.91 -5.67 -8.88
C GLY A 216 -24.42 -5.47 -9.07
N GLY A 217 -24.88 -5.09 -10.27
CA GLY A 217 -26.30 -4.75 -10.57
C GLY A 217 -27.19 -5.91 -11.02
N GLY A 218 -26.68 -7.14 -11.12
CA GLY A 218 -27.38 -8.29 -11.71
C GLY A 218 -28.20 -9.18 -10.77
N GLY A 219 -28.40 -8.83 -9.50
CA GLY A 219 -29.09 -9.72 -8.54
C GLY A 219 -29.98 -8.96 -7.56
N GLY A 220 -31.25 -8.75 -7.92
CA GLY A 220 -32.20 -8.09 -7.01
C GLY A 220 -33.54 -7.74 -7.66
N GLY A 221 -34.17 -8.71 -8.32
CA GLY A 221 -35.53 -8.55 -8.85
C GLY A 221 -36.29 -9.87 -8.82
N ALA A 222 -36.93 -10.16 -7.68
CA ALA A 222 -38.15 -10.97 -7.55
C ALA A 222 -38.41 -11.31 -6.07
N ALA A 223 -39.16 -10.46 -5.36
CA ALA A 223 -39.99 -10.85 -4.22
C ALA A 223 -40.82 -9.64 -3.75
N ALA A 224 -41.93 -9.36 -4.44
CA ALA A 224 -43.05 -8.62 -3.90
C ALA A 224 -44.30 -8.95 -4.73
N ALA A 225 -44.96 -10.05 -4.36
CA ALA A 225 -46.37 -10.31 -4.60
C ALA A 225 -46.84 -11.26 -3.49
#